data_AF-A0A2M7KQY6-F1
#
_entry.id   AF-A0A2M7KQY6-F1
#
_cell.length_a   1.000
_cell.length_b   1.000
_cell.length_c   1.000
_cell.angle_alpha   90.00
_cell.angle_beta   90.00
_cell.angle_gamma   90.00
#
_symmetry.space_group_name_H-M   'P 1'
#
loop_
_entity.id
_entity.type
_entity.pdbx_description
1 polymer ?
#
loop_
_entity_poly.entity_id
_entity_poly.type
_entity_poly.pdbx_seq_one_letter_code
_entity_poly.pdbx_strand_id
1 'polypeptide(L)' 'MKEKYVIRDFHPLVFFYALALTLLVAAVPLTVRMLWAWGARGTIPSINALACFFAIIAGLQSLFFAMWFDMEHNRALK' A
#
# COMPACT_ATOMS: atom_id res chain seq x y z
N MET A 1 -25.22 23.67 0.87
CA MET A 1 -24.93 22.87 2.08
C MET A 1 -24.71 21.39 1.74
N LYS A 2 -23.71 21.03 0.92
CA LYS A 2 -23.40 19.62 0.61
C LYS A 2 -21.91 19.25 0.73
N GLU A 3 -21.02 20.22 0.93
CA GLU A 3 -19.57 19.96 0.97
C GLU A 3 -18.95 20.04 2.39
N LYS A 4 -19.75 20.38 3.41
CA LYS A 4 -19.21 20.67 4.75
C LYS A 4 -18.84 19.43 5.59
N TYR A 5 -19.04 18.21 5.07
CA TYR A 5 -18.78 16.97 5.82
C TYR A 5 -17.67 16.08 5.25
N VAL A 6 -17.18 16.32 4.03
CA VAL A 6 -16.06 15.54 3.47
C VAL A 6 -14.71 16.13 3.91
N ILE A 7 -14.67 17.42 4.24
CA ILE A 7 -13.46 18.16 4.63
C ILE A 7 -13.37 18.31 6.16
N ARG A 8 -14.04 17.46 6.96
CA ARG A 8 -14.02 17.68 8.42
C ARG A 8 -12.75 17.16 9.09
N ASP A 9 -12.17 16.04 8.68
CA ASP A 9 -10.84 15.62 9.14
C ASP A 9 -10.21 14.64 8.13
N PHE A 10 -9.26 15.11 7.31
CA PHE A 10 -8.36 14.19 6.61
C PHE A 10 -7.50 13.49 7.66
N HIS A 11 -8.00 12.40 8.24
CA HIS A 11 -7.20 11.56 9.13
C HIS A 11 -6.06 10.98 8.28
N PRO A 12 -4.80 11.38 8.52
CA PRO A 12 -3.67 10.87 7.75
C PRO A 12 -3.64 9.34 7.76
N LEU A 13 -4.12 8.75 8.86
CA LEU A 13 -4.36 7.33 9.05
C LEU A 13 -5.14 6.66 7.91
N VAL A 14 -6.27 7.24 7.49
CA VAL A 14 -7.11 6.67 6.41
C VAL A 14 -6.37 6.71 5.09
N PHE A 15 -5.60 7.78 4.83
CA PHE A 15 -4.77 7.89 3.63
C PHE A 15 -3.69 6.79 3.59
N PHE A 16 -2.95 6.58 4.69
CA PHE A 16 -1.90 5.56 4.72
C PHE A 16 -2.45 4.14 4.60
N TYR A 17 -3.60 3.84 5.23
CA TYR A 17 -4.26 2.55 5.05
C TYR A 17 -4.78 2.34 3.63
N ALA A 18 -5.41 3.35 3.03
CA ALA A 18 -5.90 3.27 1.65
C ALA A 18 -4.73 3.11 0.65
N LEU A 19 -3.64 3.84 0.85
CA LEU A 19 -2.42 3.74 0.04
C LEU A 19 -1.78 2.35 0.19
N ALA A 20 -1.63 1.86 1.42
CA ALA A 20 -1.11 0.52 1.69
C ALA A 20 -1.95 -0.57 1.02
N LEU A 21 -3.27 -0.52 1.18
CA LEU A 21 -4.19 -1.45 0.54
C LEU A 21 -4.06 -1.39 -0.98
N THR A 22 -4.05 -0.19 -1.57
CA THR A 22 -3.96 0.00 -3.02
C THR A 22 -2.65 -0.60 -3.57
N LEU A 23 -1.53 -0.33 -2.92
CA LEU A 23 -0.21 -0.83 -3.33
C LEU A 23 -0.10 -2.35 -3.17
N LEU A 24 -0.59 -2.91 -2.06
CA LEU A 24 -0.57 -4.36 -1.82
C LEU A 24 -1.51 -5.11 -2.77
N VAL A 25 -2.70 -4.57 -3.02
CA VAL A 25 -3.65 -5.14 -3.99
C VAL A 25 -3.08 -5.04 -5.41
N ALA A 26 -2.41 -3.95 -5.77
CA ALA A 26 -1.74 -3.82 -7.07
C ALA A 26 -0.51 -4.75 -7.20
N ALA A 27 0.16 -5.06 -6.09
CA ALA A 27 1.28 -6.01 -6.07
C ALA A 27 0.84 -7.44 -6.38
N VAL A 28 -0.40 -7.84 -6.06
CA VAL A 28 -0.93 -9.19 -6.36
C VAL A 28 -0.89 -9.50 -7.86
N PRO A 29 -1.56 -8.75 -8.76
CA PRO A 29 -1.52 -9.04 -10.20
C PRO A 29 -0.11 -8.86 -10.79
N LEU A 30 0.70 -7.93 -10.26
CA LEU A 30 2.10 -7.78 -10.67
C LEU A 30 2.93 -9.03 -10.37
N THR A 31 2.73 -9.63 -9.19
CA THR A 31 3.41 -10.86 -8.77
C THR A 31 2.94 -12.03 -9.63
N VAL A 32 1.63 -12.18 -9.84
CA VAL A 32 1.09 -13.24 -10.71
C VAL A 32 1.64 -13.11 -12.14
N ARG A 33 1.67 -11.89 -12.70
CA ARG A 33 2.26 -11.63 -14.03
C ARG A 33 3.74 -11.98 -14.08
N MET A 34 4.49 -11.67 -13.01
CA MET A 34 5.92 -11.99 -12.92
C MET A 34 6.15 -13.51 -12.90
N LEU A 35 5.38 -14.26 -12.11
CA LEU A 35 5.46 -15.72 -12.04
C LEU A 35 5.07 -16.38 -13.36
N TRP A 36 4.03 -15.88 -14.03
CA TRP A 36 3.64 -16.34 -15.36
C TRP A 36 4.76 -16.10 -16.39
N ALA A 37 5.33 -14.89 -16.42
CA ALA A 37 6.41 -14.55 -17.34
C ALA A 37 7.67 -15.39 -17.09
N TRP A 38 7.96 -15.68 -15.82
CA TRP A 38 9.05 -16.57 -15.42
C TRP A 38 8.84 -18.00 -15.91
N GLY A 39 7.63 -18.57 -15.72
CA GLY A 39 7.30 -19.91 -16.21
C GLY A 39 7.34 -20.02 -17.74
N ALA A 40 6.97 -18.96 -18.47
CA ALA A 40 6.94 -18.97 -19.93
C ALA A 40 8.31 -18.72 -20.60
N ARG A 41 9.18 -17.89 -20.00
CA ARG A 41 10.45 -17.46 -20.62
C ARG A 41 11.70 -17.91 -19.86
N GLY A 42 11.56 -18.57 -18.72
CA GLY A 42 12.66 -19.00 -17.85
C GLY A 42 13.45 -17.86 -17.20
N THR A 43 13.11 -16.61 -17.51
CA THR A 43 13.85 -15.41 -17.11
C THR A 43 12.87 -14.36 -16.60
N ILE A 44 13.23 -13.69 -15.50
CA ILE A 44 12.42 -12.63 -14.91
C ILE A 44 12.94 -11.29 -15.44
N PRO A 45 12.12 -10.50 -16.16
CA PRO A 45 12.51 -9.15 -16.55
C PRO A 45 12.78 -8.31 -15.29
N SER A 46 13.96 -7.71 -15.20
CA SER A 46 14.40 -6.95 -14.01
C SER A 46 13.43 -5.82 -13.64
N ILE A 47 12.80 -5.18 -14.64
CA ILE A 47 11.80 -4.13 -14.45
C ILE A 47 10.53 -4.63 -13.75
N ASN A 48 10.09 -5.86 -14.04
CA ASN A 48 8.89 -6.45 -13.43
C ASN A 48 9.15 -6.81 -11.96
N ALA A 49 10.32 -7.38 -11.68
CA ALA A 49 10.74 -7.67 -10.32
C ALA A 49 10.87 -6.38 -9.50
N LEU A 50 11.54 -5.36 -10.06
CA LEU A 50 11.69 -4.07 -9.39
C LEU A 50 10.34 -3.42 -9.08
N ALA A 51 9.43 -3.36 -10.05
CA ALA A 51 8.09 -2.79 -9.84
C ALA A 51 7.29 -3.56 -8.77
N CYS A 52 7.37 -4.89 -8.78
CA CYS A 52 6.72 -5.75 -7.78
C CYS A 52 7.26 -5.50 -6.37
N PHE A 53 8.58 -5.62 -6.19
CA PHE A 53 9.21 -5.38 -4.88
C PHE A 53 9.00 -3.96 -4.40
N PHE A 54 9.09 -2.97 -5.28
CA PHE A 54 8.84 -1.58 -4.93
C PHE A 54 7.42 -1.37 -4.42
N ALA A 55 6.41 -1.92 -5.10
CA ALA A 55 5.01 -1.82 -4.68
C ALA A 55 4.77 -2.51 -3.32
N ILE A 56 5.35 -3.70 -3.11
CA ILE A 56 5.25 -4.44 -1.84
C ILE A 56 5.91 -3.65 -0.71
N ILE A 57 7.15 -3.19 -0.89
CA ILE A 57 7.90 -2.46 0.13
C ILE A 57 7.19 -1.15 0.48
N ALA A 58 6.79 -0.36 -0.51
CA ALA A 58 6.08 0.90 -0.29
C ALA A 58 4.71 0.68 0.37
N GLY A 59 3.99 -0.39 0.00
CA GLY A 59 2.73 -0.78 0.61
C GLY A 59 2.89 -1.17 2.09
N LEU A 60 3.87 -2.02 2.40
CA LEU A 60 4.19 -2.42 3.78
C LEU A 60 4.69 -1.25 4.63
N GLN A 61 5.56 -0.39 4.09
CA GLN A 61 6.02 0.82 4.78
C GLN A 61 4.85 1.76 5.12
N SER A 62 3.92 1.96 4.17
CA SER A 62 2.72 2.74 4.38
C SER A 62 1.79 2.11 5.43
N LEU A 63 1.66 0.77 5.43
CA LEU A 63 0.86 0.03 6.41
C LEU A 63 1.43 0.18 7.82
N PHE A 64 2.74 0.01 7.98
CA PHE A 64 3.41 0.17 9.27
C PHE A 64 3.34 1.62 9.76
N PHE A 65 3.46 2.60 8.87
CA PHE A 65 3.27 3.99 9.21
C PHE A 65 1.83 4.26 9.68
N ALA A 66 0.83 3.70 8.99
CA ALA A 66 -0.58 3.82 9.39
C ALA A 66 -0.83 3.25 10.80
N MET A 67 -0.32 2.05 11.06
CA MET A 67 -0.46 1.37 12.36
C MET A 67 0.28 2.12 13.47
N TRP A 68 1.47 2.65 13.18
CA TRP A 68 2.21 3.48 14.14
C TRP A 68 1.46 4.77 14.47
N PHE A 69 0.86 5.42 13.47
CA PHE A 69 0.04 6.61 13.67
C PHE A 69 -1.22 6.30 14.50
N ASP A 70 -1.84 5.13 14.30
CA ASP A 70 -2.97 4.64 15.10
C ASP A 70 -2.58 4.50 16.58
N MET A 71 -1.41 3.92 16.84
CA MET A 71 -0.89 3.78 18.20
C MET A 71 -0.60 5.12 18.86
N GLU A 72 -0.06 6.10 18.13
CA GLU A 72 0.21 7.44 18.66
C GLU A 72 -1.10 8.21 18.93
N HIS A 73 -2.11 8.06 18.08
CA HIS A 73 -3.44 8.64 18.34
C HIS A 73 -4.08 8.05 19.60
N ASN A 74 -3.94 6.74 19.80
CA ASN A 74 -4.49 6.04 20.95
C ASN A 74 -3.65 6.21 22.24
N ARG A 75 -2.43 6.78 22.18
CA ARG A 75 -1.60 7.05 23.38
C ARG A 75 -2.18 8.14 24.28
N ALA A 76 -2.97 9.07 23.72
CA ALA A 76 -3.59 10.16 24.46
C ALA A 76 -4.82 9.72 25.29
N LEU A 77 -5.30 8.49 25.10
CA LEU A 77 -6.45 7.91 25.81
C LEU A 77 -6.06 7.16 27.09
N LYS A 78 -4.85 7.39 27.63
CA LYS A 78 -4.47 6.89 28.96
C LYS A 78 -5.06 7.72 30.08
#